data_AF-A0A0K0FL51-F1
#
_entry.id   AF-A0A0K0FL51-F1
#
_cell.length_a   1.000
_cell.length_b   1.000
_cell.length_c   1.000
_cell.angle_alpha   90.00
_cell.angle_beta   90.00
_cell.angle_gamma   90.00
#
_symmetry.space_group_name_H-M   'P 1'
#
loop_
_entity.id
_entity.type
_entity.pdbx_description
1 polymer ?
#
loop_
_entity_poly.entity_id
_entity_poly.type
_entity_poly.pdbx_seq_one_letter_code
_entity_poly.pdbx_strand_id
1 'polypeptide(L)'
;MPLQQFDFVDYWGPVVVAAIFAVIVFSLSFFIINWFCITKKDDFTVFEKLGRKYDVKLGPHDLAAIRRGGYGPSDDSKDEIKRTLINIPEEK
;
A
#
# COMPACT_ATOMS: atom_id res chain seq x y z
N MET A 1 -45.87 30.93 -7.92
CA MET A 1 -45.25 29.63 -8.23
C MET A 1 -45.73 28.64 -7.17
N PRO A 2 -46.17 27.43 -7.54
CA PRO A 2 -46.59 26.43 -6.55
C PRO A 2 -45.42 26.06 -5.64
N LEU A 3 -45.69 25.85 -4.35
CA LEU A 3 -44.69 25.43 -3.37
C LEU A 3 -44.25 24.00 -3.69
N GLN A 4 -42.96 23.82 -3.94
CA GLN A 4 -42.39 22.49 -4.15
C GLN A 4 -42.43 21.71 -2.84
N GLN A 5 -43.07 20.55 -2.84
CA GLN A 5 -43.02 19.61 -1.73
C GLN A 5 -41.79 18.72 -1.94
N PHE A 6 -40.86 18.79 -1.00
CA PHE A 6 -39.66 17.97 -0.98
C PHE A 6 -39.89 16.81 -0.01
N ASP A 7 -39.58 15.60 -0.47
CA ASP A 7 -39.52 14.45 0.41
C ASP A 7 -38.12 14.34 1.01
N PHE A 8 -37.98 13.63 2.12
CA PHE A 8 -36.69 13.43 2.78
C PHE A 8 -35.65 12.79 1.85
N VAL A 9 -36.09 11.97 0.90
CA VAL A 9 -35.25 11.31 -0.10
C VAL A 9 -34.58 12.30 -1.05
N ASP A 10 -35.22 13.43 -1.37
CA ASP A 10 -34.67 14.43 -2.28
C ASP A 10 -33.40 15.09 -1.71
N TYR A 11 -33.26 15.09 -0.38
CA TYR A 11 -32.08 15.61 0.32
C TYR A 11 -30.91 14.62 0.40
N TRP A 12 -31.12 13.34 0.09
CA TRP A 12 -30.05 12.32 0.13
C TRP A 12 -29.12 12.35 -1.07
N GLY A 13 -29.50 13.03 -2.17
CA GLY A 13 -28.71 13.11 -3.40
C GLY A 13 -27.23 13.46 -3.17
N PRO A 14 -26.90 14.55 -2.45
CA PRO A 14 -25.51 14.90 -2.15
C PRO A 14 -24.75 13.83 -1.36
N VAL A 15 -25.42 13.15 -0.42
CA VAL A 15 -24.81 12.10 0.40
C VAL A 15 -24.46 10.88 -0.45
N VAL A 16 -25.37 10.48 -1.34
CA VAL A 16 -25.15 9.36 -2.27
C VAL A 16 -24.00 9.67 -3.23
N VAL A 17 -23.97 10.89 -3.79
CA VAL A 17 -22.88 11.31 -4.68
C VAL A 17 -21.54 11.31 -3.94
N ALA A 18 -21.48 11.83 -2.72
CA ALA A 18 -20.27 11.82 -1.91
C ALA A 18 -19.80 10.40 -1.59
N ALA A 19 -20.73 9.48 -1.28
CA ALA A 19 -20.42 8.08 -1.03
C ALA A 19 -19.83 7.39 -2.27
N ILE A 20 -20.45 7.59 -3.45
CA ILE A 20 -19.95 7.04 -4.71
C ILE A 20 -18.55 7.58 -5.02
N PHE A 21 -18.35 8.89 -4.86
CA PHE A 21 -17.04 9.51 -5.06
C PHE A 21 -15.98 8.91 -4.13
N ALA A 22 -16.29 8.76 -2.84
CA ALA A 22 -15.39 8.15 -1.87
C ALA A 22 -15.03 6.71 -2.24
N VAL A 23 -16.00 5.91 -2.69
CA VAL A 23 -15.77 4.53 -3.13
C VAL A 23 -14.87 4.48 -4.36
N ILE A 24 -15.05 5.39 -5.33
CA ILE A 24 -14.20 5.46 -6.52
C ILE A 24 -12.78 5.83 -6.13
N VAL A 25 -12.58 6.90 -5.36
CA VAL A 25 -11.24 7.32 -4.90
C VAL A 25 -10.57 6.19 -4.12
N PHE A 26 -11.29 5.56 -3.20
CA PHE A 26 -10.77 4.42 -2.44
C PHE A 26 -10.35 3.27 -3.35
N SER A 27 -11.17 2.92 -4.34
CA SER A 27 -10.87 1.85 -5.29
C SER A 27 -9.64 2.18 -6.14
N LEU A 28 -9.52 3.41 -6.65
CA LEU A 28 -8.35 3.84 -7.41
C LEU A 28 -7.08 3.82 -6.55
N SER A 29 -7.15 4.31 -5.32
CA SER A 29 -6.03 4.29 -4.38
C SER A 29 -5.61 2.86 -4.01
N PHE A 30 -6.58 1.99 -3.72
CA PHE A 30 -6.30 0.64 -3.24
C PHE A 30 -5.90 -0.33 -4.37
N PHE A 31 -6.55 -0.26 -5.53
CA PHE A 31 -6.27 -1.19 -6.64
C PHE A 31 -5.19 -0.66 -7.58
N ILE A 32 -5.25 0.62 -8.00
CA ILE A 32 -4.33 1.13 -9.02
C ILE A 32 -3.02 1.57 -8.36
N ILE A 33 -3.08 2.48 -7.40
CA ILE A 33 -1.86 3.04 -6.82
C ILE A 33 -1.14 1.97 -6.00
N ASN A 34 -1.83 1.35 -5.04
CA ASN A 34 -1.22 0.41 -4.11
C ASN A 34 -0.77 -0.91 -4.78
N TRP A 35 -1.39 -1.37 -5.86
CA TRP A 35 -0.98 -2.61 -6.53
C TRP A 35 -0.13 -2.41 -7.79
N PHE A 36 -0.41 -1.38 -8.58
CA PHE A 36 0.20 -1.20 -9.90
C PHE A 36 1.34 -0.18 -9.88
N CYS A 37 1.23 0.86 -9.04
CA CYS A 37 2.18 1.97 -9.03
C CYS A 37 3.32 1.80 -8.02
N ILE A 38 3.20 0.85 -7.08
CA ILE A 38 4.20 0.61 -6.05
C ILE A 38 5.15 -0.47 -6.49
N THR A 39 6.42 -0.11 -6.59
CA THR A 39 7.48 -1.02 -6.97
C THR A 39 8.11 -1.65 -5.74
N LYS A 40 8.81 -2.77 -5.93
CA LYS A 40 9.63 -3.42 -4.90
C LYS A 40 10.86 -2.59 -4.52
N LYS A 41 10.88 -1.27 -4.69
CA LYS A 41 11.90 -0.34 -4.18
C LYS A 41 11.31 0.81 -3.35
N ASP A 42 9.97 0.96 -3.34
CA ASP A 42 9.26 2.01 -2.63
C ASP A 42 8.80 1.57 -1.24
N ASP A 43 8.68 2.54 -0.33
CA ASP A 43 8.26 2.34 1.06
C ASP A 43 6.91 1.61 1.19
N PHE A 44 6.78 0.81 2.25
CA PHE A 44 5.54 0.07 2.52
C PHE A 44 4.36 1.00 2.74
N THR A 45 3.25 0.67 2.09
CA THR A 45 2.02 1.44 2.28
C THR A 45 1.42 1.25 3.65
N VAL A 46 0.55 2.18 4.01
CA VAL A 46 -0.28 2.06 5.20
C VAL A 46 -1.13 0.78 5.15
N PHE A 47 -1.58 0.37 3.96
CA PHE A 47 -2.33 -0.88 3.77
C PHE A 47 -1.49 -2.11 4.06
N GLU A 48 -0.25 -2.17 3.61
CA GLU A 48 0.66 -3.28 3.92
C GLU A 48 1.07 -3.32 5.40
N LYS A 49 1.26 -2.16 6.03
CA LYS A 49 1.50 -2.06 7.48
C LYS A 49 0.29 -2.52 8.30
N LEU A 50 -0.93 -2.23 7.83
CA LEU A 50 -2.16 -2.73 8.44
C LEU A 50 -2.30 -4.24 8.24
N GLY A 51 -2.05 -4.72 7.02
CA GLY A 51 -2.07 -6.14 6.65
C GLY A 51 -1.12 -6.97 7.49
N ARG A 52 0.06 -6.44 7.82
CA ARG A 52 1.01 -7.07 8.75
C ARG A 52 0.39 -7.42 10.11
N LYS A 53 -0.49 -6.58 10.66
CA LYS A 53 -1.13 -6.83 11.96
C LYS A 53 -2.11 -7.99 11.89
N TYR A 54 -2.70 -8.23 10.73
CA TYR A 54 -3.69 -9.27 10.49
C TYR A 54 -3.12 -10.46 9.69
N ASP A 55 -1.80 -10.45 9.43
CA ASP A 55 -1.09 -11.41 8.56
C ASP A 55 -1.70 -11.56 7.15
N VAL A 56 -2.28 -10.48 6.61
CA VAL A 56 -2.91 -10.44 5.28
C VAL A 56 -2.03 -9.66 4.31
N LYS A 57 -1.80 -10.23 3.12
CA LYS A 57 -1.09 -9.56 2.03
C LYS A 57 -2.01 -8.54 1.34
N LEU A 58 -1.80 -7.27 1.66
CA LEU A 58 -2.58 -6.13 1.14
C LEU A 58 -1.83 -5.29 0.10
N GLY A 59 -0.75 -5.83 -0.48
CA GLY A 59 0.05 -5.15 -1.49
C GLY A 59 0.98 -6.08 -2.27
N PRO A 60 1.82 -5.53 -3.16
CA PRO A 60 2.70 -6.31 -4.02
C PRO A 60 3.86 -6.95 -3.25
N HIS A 61 4.28 -6.38 -2.11
CA HIS A 61 5.38 -6.89 -1.32
C HIS A 61 5.00 -8.17 -0.59
N ASP A 62 5.99 -9.04 -0.40
CA ASP A 62 5.77 -10.31 0.28
C ASP A 62 5.68 -10.14 1.81
N LEU A 63 4.87 -10.98 2.46
CA LEU A 63 4.65 -10.92 3.92
C LEU A 63 5.95 -11.11 4.69
N ALA A 64 6.88 -11.95 4.19
CA ALA A 64 8.19 -12.12 4.79
C ALA A 64 9.03 -10.83 4.76
N ALA A 65 8.99 -10.08 3.65
CA ALA A 65 9.67 -8.79 3.53
C ALA A 65 9.03 -7.72 4.42
N ILE A 66 7.69 -7.70 4.49
CA ILE A 66 6.94 -6.82 5.37
C ILE A 66 7.29 -7.13 6.84
N ARG A 67 7.34 -8.39 7.25
CA ARG A 67 7.68 -8.80 8.64
C ARG A 67 9.11 -8.43 9.03
N ARG A 68 10.06 -8.40 8.08
CA ARG A 68 11.44 -7.94 8.29
C ARG A 68 11.56 -6.43 8.52
N GLY A 69 10.52 -5.65 8.22
CA GLY A 69 10.44 -4.25 8.64
C GLY A 69 11.02 -3.21 7.69
N GLY A 70 11.48 -3.56 6.48
CA GLY A 70 11.88 -2.56 5.47
C GLY A 70 12.70 -3.12 4.31
N TYR A 71 13.24 -2.21 3.49
CA TYR A 71 14.34 -2.43 2.53
C TYR A 71 15.65 -2.80 3.21
N GLY A 72 15.63 -3.79 4.09
CA GLY A 72 16.85 -4.53 4.35
C GLY A 72 17.24 -5.24 3.04
N PRO A 73 18.54 -5.30 2.68
CA PRO A 73 18.97 -6.19 1.61
C PRO A 73 18.39 -7.57 1.88
N SER A 74 17.91 -8.25 0.84
CA SER A 74 17.48 -9.64 0.96
C SER A 74 18.59 -10.44 1.66
N ASP A 75 18.22 -11.47 2.43
CA ASP A 75 19.23 -12.28 3.12
C ASP A 75 20.28 -12.81 2.13
N ASP A 76 19.87 -13.12 0.90
CA ASP A 76 20.76 -13.46 -0.22
C ASP A 76 21.81 -12.37 -0.51
N SER A 77 21.40 -11.10 -0.53
CA SER A 77 22.31 -9.96 -0.78
C SER A 77 23.19 -9.67 0.43
N LYS A 78 22.72 -9.92 1.66
CA LYS A 78 23.57 -9.82 2.86
C LYS A 78 24.67 -10.87 2.88
N ASP A 79 24.33 -12.10 2.47
CA ASP A 79 25.30 -13.19 2.38
C ASP A 79 26.32 -12.93 1.28
N GLU A 80 25.90 -12.34 0.15
CA GLU A 80 26.79 -11.92 -0.92
C GLU A 80 27.73 -10.78 -0.48
N ILE A 81 27.20 -9.73 0.16
CA ILE A 81 28.01 -8.62 0.71
C ILE A 81 29.03 -9.15 1.73
N LYS A 82 28.62 -10.06 2.63
CA LYS A 82 29.54 -10.68 3.59
C LYS A 82 30.66 -11.45 2.89
N ARG A 83 30.37 -12.23 1.84
CA ARG A 83 31.40 -12.94 1.07
C ARG A 83 32.38 -11.97 0.41
N THR A 84 31.89 -10.87 -0.16
CA THR A 84 32.74 -9.85 -0.80
C THR A 84 33.63 -9.15 0.23
N LEU A 85 33.12 -8.82 1.41
CA LEU A 85 33.89 -8.18 2.48
C LEU A 85 34.96 -9.10 3.09
N ILE A 86 34.71 -10.41 3.15
CA ILE A 86 35.70 -11.40 3.63
C ILE A 86 36.86 -11.58 2.65
N ASN A 87 36.62 -11.32 1.36
CA ASN A 87 37.61 -11.52 0.28
C ASN A 87 38.41 -10.26 -0.06
N ILE A 88 38.39 -9.21 0.78
CA ILE A 88 39.24 -8.04 0.55
C ILE A 88 40.71 -8.47 0.78
N PRO A 89 41.57 -8.44 -0.25
CA PRO A 89 42.98 -8.68 -0.04
C PRO A 89 43.52 -7.52 0.80
N GLU A 90 44.09 -7.82 1.97
CA GLU A 90 44.88 -6.88 2.76
C GLU A 90 46.03 -6.38 1.87
N GLU A 91 45.88 -5.20 1.28
CA GLU A 91 46.94 -4.55 0.52
C GLU A 91 48.05 -4.16 1.51
N LYS A 92 49.20 -4.82 1.36
CA LYS A 92 50.36 -4.73 2.24
C LYS A 92 51.31 -3.61 1.81
#